data_AF-A0A4Q9I064-F1
#
_entry.id   AF-A0A4Q9I064-F1
#
_cell.length_a   1.000
_cell.length_b   1.000
_cell.length_c   1.000
_cell.angle_alpha   90.00
_cell.angle_beta   90.00
_cell.angle_gamma   90.00
#
_symmetry.space_group_name_H-M   'P 1'
#
loop_
_entity.id
_entity.type
_entity.pdbx_description
1 polymer ?
#
loop_
_entity_poly.entity_id
_entity_poly.type
_entity_poly.pdbx_seq_one_letter_code
_entity_poly.pdbx_strand_id
1 'polypeptide(L)'
;MTATLRWAGRRISRKKVERGMRERDIRGITRRKGRHLAKQDTKAAPAPDLVGHDFTADAPGWKLVGASHTCQPSKAGGIWRPSSIWPRAR
;
A
#
# COMPACT_ATOMS: atom_id res chain seq x y z
N MET A 1 -12.04 -22.17 5.40
CA MET A 1 -13.41 -22.48 5.84
C MET A 1 -13.59 -22.54 7.37
N THR A 2 -12.71 -23.17 8.16
CA THR A 2 -12.92 -23.23 9.63
C THR A 2 -12.87 -21.86 10.30
N ALA A 3 -12.06 -20.93 9.78
CA ALA A 3 -11.97 -19.56 10.29
C ALA A 3 -13.31 -18.80 10.19
N THR A 4 -14.02 -18.90 9.06
CA THR A 4 -15.32 -18.24 8.88
C THR A 4 -16.39 -18.83 9.78
N LEU A 5 -16.40 -20.16 9.96
CA LEU A 5 -17.31 -20.83 10.89
C LEU A 5 -17.04 -20.46 12.36
N ARG A 6 -15.77 -20.32 12.74
CA ARG A 6 -15.37 -19.85 14.08
C ARG A 6 -15.77 -18.41 14.32
N TRP A 7 -15.63 -17.54 13.32
CA TRP A 7 -16.09 -16.16 13.40
C TRP A 7 -17.61 -16.07 13.58
N ALA A 8 -18.37 -16.96 12.95
CA ALA A 8 -19.80 -17.13 13.17
C ALA A 8 -20.16 -17.87 14.48
N GLY A 9 -19.22 -18.05 15.43
CA GLY A 9 -19.46 -18.70 16.72
C GLY A 9 -19.62 -20.23 16.66
N ARG A 10 -19.45 -20.86 15.50
CA ARG A 10 -19.66 -22.30 15.32
C ARG A 10 -18.33 -23.05 15.43
N ARG A 11 -18.13 -23.74 16.56
CA ARG A 11 -17.01 -24.68 16.74
C ARG A 11 -17.35 -26.02 16.10
N ILE A 12 -16.84 -26.22 14.88
CA ILE A 12 -17.00 -27.46 14.12
C ILE A 12 -15.62 -28.10 13.93
N SER A 13 -15.54 -29.43 14.09
CA SER A 13 -14.30 -30.18 13.85
C SER A 13 -13.89 -30.07 12.38
N ARG A 14 -12.57 -30.04 12.11
CA ARG A 14 -12.04 -29.95 10.73
C ARG A 14 -12.62 -31.04 9.83
N LYS A 15 -12.76 -32.26 10.34
CA LYS A 15 -13.31 -33.42 9.61
C LYS A 15 -14.77 -33.23 9.18
N LYS A 16 -15.59 -32.58 10.02
CA LYS A 16 -16.99 -32.27 9.68
C LYS A 16 -17.09 -31.19 8.61
N VAL A 17 -16.16 -30.24 8.60
CA VAL A 17 -16.02 -29.26 7.50
C VAL A 17 -15.60 -29.94 6.21
N GLU A 18 -14.58 -30.80 6.25
CA GLU A 18 -14.12 -31.58 5.08
C GLU A 18 -15.25 -32.41 4.47
N ARG A 19 -16.03 -33.12 5.30
CA ARG A 19 -17.16 -33.92 4.85
C ARG A 19 -18.25 -33.06 4.20
N GLY A 20 -18.65 -31.96 4.85
CA GLY A 20 -19.66 -31.05 4.29
C GLY A 20 -19.21 -30.33 3.02
N MET A 21 -17.91 -30.06 2.87
CA MET A 21 -17.35 -29.55 1.61
C MET A 21 -17.44 -30.60 0.49
N ARG A 22 -17.11 -31.87 0.80
CA ARG A 22 -17.19 -32.98 -0.16
C ARG A 22 -18.62 -33.27 -0.61
N GLU A 23 -19.57 -33.32 0.30
CA GLU A 23 -21.00 -33.55 0.00
C GLU A 23 -21.61 -32.49 -0.93
N ARG A 24 -21.06 -31.27 -0.90
CA ARG A 24 -21.57 -30.12 -1.66
C ARG A 24 -20.70 -29.78 -2.88
N ASP A 25 -19.70 -30.61 -3.18
CA ASP A 25 -18.66 -30.37 -4.19
C ASP A 25 -18.00 -28.98 -4.09
N ILE A 26 -17.87 -28.46 -2.86
CA ILE A 26 -17.26 -27.15 -2.61
C ILE A 26 -15.75 -27.33 -2.47
N ARG A 27 -14.99 -26.78 -3.42
CA ARG A 27 -13.53 -26.80 -3.40
C ARG A 27 -12.95 -25.60 -2.65
N GLY A 28 -11.89 -25.85 -1.88
CA GLY A 28 -11.17 -24.78 -1.20
C GLY A 28 -10.33 -23.97 -2.17
N ILE A 29 -10.50 -22.64 -2.19
CA ILE A 29 -9.60 -21.73 -2.91
C ILE A 29 -8.45 -21.37 -1.95
N THR A 30 -7.24 -21.81 -2.27
CA THR A 30 -6.02 -21.37 -1.58
C THR A 30 -5.43 -20.20 -2.36
N ARG A 31 -5.28 -19.03 -1.71
CA ARG A 31 -4.56 -17.90 -2.34
C ARG A 31 -3.10 -18.28 -2.49
N ARG A 32 -2.52 -18.08 -3.68
CA ARG A 32 -1.07 -18.20 -3.88
C ARG A 32 -0.38 -17.20 -2.95
N LYS A 33 0.70 -17.61 -2.26
CA LYS A 33 1.54 -16.65 -1.52
C LYS A 33 2.08 -15.65 -2.54
N GLY A 34 1.78 -14.37 -2.34
CA GLY A 34 2.34 -13.29 -3.15
C GLY A 34 3.86 -13.28 -3.02
N ARG A 35 4.58 -12.95 -4.10
CA ARG A 35 6.01 -12.69 -4.02
C ARG A 35 6.20 -11.29 -3.44
N HIS A 36 6.86 -11.18 -2.30
CA HIS A 36 7.14 -9.87 -1.70
C HIS A 36 8.36 -9.27 -2.42
N LEU A 37 8.31 -7.96 -2.69
CA LEU A 37 9.49 -7.19 -3.08
C LEU A 37 10.44 -7.05 -1.88
N ALA A 38 11.70 -6.70 -2.16
CA ALA A 38 12.68 -6.41 -1.13
C ALA A 38 12.08 -5.44 -0.10
N LYS A 39 12.03 -5.88 1.16
CA LYS A 39 11.58 -5.05 2.27
C LYS A 39 12.69 -4.05 2.57
N GLN A 40 12.35 -2.78 2.75
CA GLN A 40 13.31 -1.77 3.20
C GLN A 40 13.98 -2.26 4.49
N ASP A 41 15.32 -2.21 4.50
CA ASP A 41 16.08 -2.54 5.69
C ASP A 41 15.80 -1.48 6.77
N THR A 42 15.21 -1.92 7.87
CA THR A 42 14.89 -1.06 9.02
C THR A 42 16.15 -0.54 9.71
N LYS A 43 17.31 -1.19 9.50
CA LYS A 43 18.60 -0.75 10.04
C LYS A 43 19.35 0.20 9.11
N ALA A 44 18.94 0.33 7.85
CA ALA A 44 19.56 1.28 6.95
C ALA A 44 19.25 2.72 7.41
N ALA A 45 20.27 3.57 7.40
CA ALA A 45 20.09 4.98 7.71
C ALA A 45 19.12 5.61 6.68
N PRO A 46 18.19 6.47 7.13
CA PRO A 46 17.32 7.20 6.22
C PRO A 46 18.16 8.08 5.27
N ALA A 47 17.68 8.27 4.05
CA ALA A 47 18.32 9.16 3.10
C ALA A 47 18.39 10.59 3.69
N PRO A 48 19.51 11.31 3.52
CA PRO A 48 19.63 12.67 4.01
C PRO A 48 18.60 13.58 3.32
N ASP A 49 17.98 14.48 4.09
CA ASP A 49 17.06 15.46 3.55
C ASP A 49 17.85 16.58 2.85
N LEU A 50 17.91 16.48 1.51
CA LEU A 50 18.64 17.44 0.67
C LEU A 50 17.83 18.70 0.36
N VAL A 51 16.55 18.75 0.74
CA VAL A 51 15.64 19.87 0.42
C VAL A 51 15.57 20.87 1.59
N GLY A 52 15.94 20.46 2.81
CA GLY A 52 15.98 21.33 3.98
C GLY A 52 14.58 21.62 4.52
N HIS A 53 13.77 20.58 4.67
CA HIS A 53 12.43 20.69 5.22
C HIS A 53 12.48 20.83 6.75
N ASP A 54 11.98 21.95 7.27
CA ASP A 54 11.82 22.12 8.71
C ASP A 54 10.52 21.45 9.19
N PHE A 55 10.65 20.23 9.70
CA PHE A 55 9.58 19.42 10.29
C PHE A 55 9.22 19.80 11.73
N THR A 56 9.84 20.85 12.30
CA THR A 56 9.50 21.32 13.64
C THR A 56 8.11 21.92 13.64
N ALA A 57 7.19 21.30 14.39
CA ALA A 57 5.82 21.76 14.59
C ALA A 57 5.43 21.51 16.06
N ASP A 58 4.78 22.50 16.68
CA ASP A 58 4.34 22.41 18.08
C ASP A 58 3.21 21.38 18.29
N ALA A 59 2.45 21.05 17.25
CA ALA A 59 1.41 20.01 17.26
C ALA A 59 1.16 19.42 15.85
N PRO A 60 0.65 18.17 15.76
CA PRO A 60 0.34 17.55 14.47
C PRO A 60 -0.72 18.34 13.70
N GLY A 61 -0.50 18.53 12.40
CA GLY A 61 -1.40 19.27 11.50
C GLY A 61 -1.19 20.79 11.48
N TRP A 62 -0.24 21.34 12.24
CA TRP A 62 0.02 22.79 12.31
C TRP A 62 0.93 23.31 11.20
N LYS A 63 1.84 22.45 10.72
CA LYS A 63 2.78 22.79 9.65
C LYS A 63 2.71 21.72 8.56
N LEU A 64 2.15 22.10 7.41
CA LEU A 64 2.09 21.23 6.24
C LEU A 64 3.36 21.43 5.42
N VAL A 65 4.25 20.44 5.44
CA VAL A 65 5.46 20.43 4.63
C VAL A 65 5.15 19.70 3.32
N GLY A 66 4.96 20.48 2.24
CA GLY A 66 4.78 19.93 0.90
C GLY A 66 6.13 19.57 0.27
N ALA A 67 6.31 18.33 -0.15
CA ALA A 67 7.43 17.95 -0.99
C ALA A 67 7.16 18.41 -2.44
N SER A 68 7.61 19.62 -2.80
CA SER A 68 7.72 19.97 -4.22
C SER A 68 8.88 19.19 -4.81
N HIS A 69 8.60 18.11 -5.54
CA HIS A 69 9.58 17.40 -6.35
C HIS A 69 9.97 18.21 -7.59
N THR A 70 10.29 19.50 -7.42
CA THR A 70 10.76 20.32 -8.53
C THR A 70 12.22 19.96 -8.79
N CYS A 71 12.45 18.94 -9.62
CA CYS A 71 13.74 18.76 -10.25
C CYS A 71 14.02 20.02 -11.07
N GLN A 72 15.02 20.81 -10.68
CA GLN A 72 15.53 21.85 -11.57
C GLN A 72 16.08 21.14 -12.82
N PRO A 73 15.69 21.56 -14.04
CA PRO A 73 16.32 21.02 -15.23
C PRO A 73 17.80 21.38 -15.16
N SER A 74 18.65 20.37 -14.97
CA SER A 74 20.07 20.54 -15.24
C SER A 74 20.19 20.99 -16.69
N LYS A 75 21.13 21.90 -16.96
CA LYS A 75 21.36 22.52 -18.26
C LYS A 75 21.70 21.46 -19.32
N ALA A 76 20.67 20.82 -19.88
CA ALA A 76 20.69 20.04 -21.10
C ALA A 76 19.25 20.07 -21.61
N GLY A 77 19.04 20.82 -22.70
CA GLY A 77 17.73 21.17 -23.23
C GLY A 77 16.84 19.95 -23.45
N GLY A 78 15.75 19.90 -22.69
CA GLY A 78 14.65 18.97 -22.89
C GLY A 78 13.39 19.55 -22.29
N ILE A 79 12.57 20.22 -23.11
CA ILE A 79 11.26 20.72 -22.70
C ILE A 79 10.29 19.54 -22.85
N TRP A 80 9.81 19.00 -21.73
CA TRP A 80 8.64 18.11 -21.76
C TRP A 80 7.42 18.95 -22.14
N ARG A 81 6.71 18.54 -23.21
CA ARG A 81 5.39 19.11 -23.54
C ARG A 81 4.42 18.81 -22.39
N PRO A 82 3.76 19.80 -21.77
CA PRO A 82 2.72 19.52 -20.79
C PRO A 82 1.47 19.04 -21.53
N SER A 83 1.25 17.73 -21.59
CA SER A 83 -0.03 17.16 -21.99
C SER A 83 -0.95 17.01 -20.77
N SER A 84 -1.51 18.12 -20.31
CA SER A 84 -2.74 18.14 -19.51
C SER A 84 -3.18 19.58 -19.25
N ILE A 85 -3.82 20.17 -20.26
CA ILE A 85 -4.75 21.28 -20.05
C ILE A 85 -5.90 20.69 -19.21
N TRP A 86 -6.04 21.12 -17.96
CA TRP A 86 -7.25 20.85 -17.18
C TRP A 86 -8.40 21.67 -17.77
N PRO A 87 -9.58 21.08 -18.01
CA PRO A 87 -10.71 21.86 -18.49
C PRO A 87 -11.19 22.74 -17.33
N ARG A 88 -11.28 24.03 -17.63
CA ARG A 88 -11.90 25.04 -16.77
C ARG A 88 -13.37 24.66 -16.58
N ALA A 89 -13.77 24.41 -15.34
CA ALA A 89 -15.17 24.25 -14.98
C ALA A 89 -15.94 25.53 -15.34
N ARG A 90 -17.11 25.31 -15.91
CA ARG A 90 -18.02 26.33 -16.47
C ARG A 90 -18.64 27.18 -15.37
#